data_AF-A0AAD6BN56-F1
#
_entry.id   AF-A0AAD6BN56-F1
#
_cell.length_a   1.000
_cell.length_b   1.000
_cell.length_c   1.000
_cell.angle_alpha   90.00
_cell.angle_beta   90.00
_cell.angle_gamma   90.00
#
_symmetry.space_group_name_H-M   'P 1'
#
loop_
_entity.id
_entity.type
_entity.pdbx_description
1 polymer ?
#
loop_
_entity_poly.entity_id
_entity_poly.type
_entity_poly.pdbx_seq_one_letter_code
_entity_poly.pdbx_strand_id
1 'polypeptide(L)'
;FETHDVVIYRARHTTEEDRSTHEGRPQHTRETTPMINREFMRITTVPLTSKFLSQLDECSDQLVKVFINKGGVAGKEIRSTIAVMDRSDDIEVRRECILKCLCTYLHEDSGKLVGEYLSSDIAEAKKKIAET
;
A
#
# COMPACT_ATOMS: atom_id res chain seq x y z
N PHE A 1 17.30 29.75 29.53
CA PHE A 1 16.31 29.78 30.62
C PHE A 1 14.93 29.81 29.98
N GLU A 2 14.36 28.64 29.69
CA GLU A 2 13.03 28.55 29.11
C GLU A 2 11.98 29.03 30.12
N THR A 3 11.04 29.84 29.63
CA THR A 3 10.05 30.59 30.39
C THR A 3 8.96 29.67 30.94
N HIS A 4 8.31 30.11 32.03
CA HIS A 4 7.34 29.34 32.82
C HIS A 4 6.17 28.75 32.00
N ASP A 5 5.87 29.31 30.83
CA ASP A 5 4.79 28.83 29.94
C ASP A 5 5.09 27.46 29.31
N VAL A 6 6.36 27.12 29.09
CA VAL A 6 6.76 25.81 28.52
C VAL A 6 6.64 24.70 29.57
N VAL A 7 6.83 25.04 30.85
CA VAL A 7 6.71 24.09 31.97
C VAL A 7 5.24 23.76 32.25
N ILE A 8 4.33 24.73 32.13
CA ILE A 8 2.89 24.49 32.34
C ILE A 8 2.31 23.58 31.25
N TYR A 9 2.75 23.68 30.00
CA TYR A 9 2.29 22.78 28.94
C TYR A 9 2.78 21.34 29.17
N ARG A 10 3.97 21.18 29.77
CA ARG A 10 4.54 19.87 30.10
C ARG A 10 3.96 19.25 31.38
N ALA A 11 3.49 20.08 32.31
CA ALA A 11 2.90 19.65 33.59
C ALA A 11 1.38 19.34 33.49
N ARG A 12 0.68 19.79 32.44
CA ARG A 12 -0.74 19.48 32.22
C ARG A 12 -1.00 18.15 31.49
N HIS A 13 0.04 17.43 31.10
CA HIS A 13 -0.09 16.12 30.43
C HIS A 13 0.27 14.94 31.33
N THR A 14 0.48 15.16 32.63
CA THR A 14 0.73 14.09 33.61
C THR A 14 -0.22 14.24 34.79
N THR A 15 -1.46 13.78 34.61
CA THR A 15 -2.31 13.09 35.61
C THR A 15 -3.75 13.14 35.12
N GLU A 16 -4.20 12.08 34.43
CA GLU A 16 -5.61 11.64 34.38
C GLU A 16 -5.64 10.23 33.76
N GLU A 17 -5.18 9.25 34.52
CA GLU A 17 -5.84 7.94 34.62
C GLU A 17 -6.79 8.11 35.85
N ASP A 18 -8.05 7.70 35.91
CA ASP A 18 -8.66 6.49 35.38
C ASP A 18 -10.19 6.57 35.59
N ARG A 19 -11.00 6.41 34.54
CA ARG A 19 -12.25 5.62 34.62
C ARG A 19 -12.93 5.40 33.26
N SER A 20 -12.89 4.11 32.90
CA SER A 20 -13.99 3.33 32.33
C SER A 20 -14.13 3.24 30.80
N THR A 21 -13.67 2.08 30.33
CA THR A 21 -14.28 1.23 29.29
C THR A 21 -14.39 1.82 27.89
N HIS A 22 -13.29 1.75 27.16
CA HIS A 22 -13.34 1.21 25.81
C HIS A 22 -12.15 0.26 25.66
N GLU A 23 -12.42 -1.01 25.35
CA GLU A 23 -11.41 -1.95 24.89
C GLU A 23 -10.53 -1.28 23.85
N GLY A 24 -9.27 -1.05 24.21
CA GLY A 24 -8.27 -0.48 23.32
C GLY A 24 -7.92 -1.51 22.26
N ARG A 25 -8.68 -1.52 21.17
CA ARG A 25 -8.30 -2.22 19.93
C ARG A 25 -6.91 -1.72 19.54
N PRO A 26 -5.89 -2.58 19.40
CA PRO A 26 -4.57 -2.12 19.00
C PRO A 26 -4.68 -1.48 17.61
N GLN A 27 -4.44 -0.17 17.53
CA GLN A 27 -4.42 0.60 16.27
C GLN A 27 -3.15 0.28 15.46
N HIS A 28 -2.83 -1.01 15.28
CA HIS A 28 -1.57 -1.44 14.68
C HIS A 28 -1.58 -1.42 13.14
N THR A 29 -2.65 -0.94 12.51
CA THR A 29 -2.91 -1.08 11.08
C THR A 29 -2.68 0.19 10.24
N ARG A 30 -1.98 1.21 10.75
CA ARG A 30 -1.78 2.47 10.01
C ARG A 30 -0.34 2.83 9.62
N GLU A 31 0.68 2.08 10.04
CA GLU A 31 2.11 2.46 9.83
C GLU A 31 2.96 1.43 9.05
N THR A 32 2.34 0.42 8.45
CA THR A 32 3.10 -0.69 7.83
C THR A 32 3.86 -0.29 6.56
N THR A 33 3.31 0.59 5.70
CA THR A 33 4.02 1.01 4.48
C THR A 33 5.33 1.77 4.78
N PRO A 34 5.37 2.73 5.72
CA PRO A 34 6.63 3.33 6.18
C PRO A 34 7.64 2.31 6.71
N MET A 35 7.20 1.31 7.49
CA MET A 35 8.08 0.27 8.04
C MET A 35 8.67 -0.64 6.95
N ILE A 36 7.84 -1.11 6.01
CA ILE A 36 8.27 -1.97 4.90
C ILE A 36 9.27 -1.22 4.02
N ASN A 37 8.97 0.03 3.66
CA ASN A 37 9.88 0.85 2.86
C ASN A 37 11.22 1.06 3.57
N ARG A 38 11.19 1.32 4.89
CA ARG A 38 12.40 1.48 5.70
C ARG A 38 13.22 0.19 5.75
N GLU A 39 12.60 -0.95 6.03
CA GLU A 39 13.33 -2.23 6.13
C GLU A 39 13.88 -2.67 4.79
N PHE A 40 13.11 -2.51 3.71
CA PHE A 40 13.58 -2.78 2.36
C PHE A 40 14.80 -1.90 2.01
N MET A 41 14.76 -0.61 2.35
CA MET A 41 15.89 0.30 2.18
C MET A 41 17.11 -0.10 3.01
N ARG A 42 16.91 -0.50 4.27
CA ARG A 42 18.02 -0.91 5.15
C ARG A 42 18.75 -2.15 4.62
N ILE A 43 18.01 -3.11 4.06
CA ILE A 43 18.57 -4.39 3.57
C ILE A 43 19.15 -4.23 2.16
N THR A 44 18.39 -3.64 1.25
CA THR A 44 18.74 -3.60 -0.18
C THR A 44 19.51 -2.35 -0.58
N THR A 45 19.51 -1.33 0.28
CA THR A 45 20.01 0.03 -0.02
C THR A 45 19.27 0.74 -1.16
N VAL A 46 18.13 0.20 -1.60
CA VAL A 46 17.31 0.74 -2.70
C VAL A 46 15.91 1.16 -2.19
N PRO A 47 15.31 2.28 -2.66
CA PRO A 47 13.94 2.65 -2.29
C PRO A 47 12.91 1.74 -2.95
N LEU A 48 12.11 1.04 -2.14
CA LEU A 48 11.13 0.06 -2.61
C LEU A 48 10.14 0.66 -3.62
N THR A 49 9.39 1.69 -3.21
CA THR A 49 8.36 2.29 -4.06
C THR A 49 8.95 2.82 -5.36
N SER A 50 10.08 3.55 -5.30
CA SER A 50 10.75 4.06 -6.50
C SER A 50 11.20 2.93 -7.41
N LYS A 51 11.79 1.85 -6.85
CA LYS A 51 12.26 0.70 -7.62
C LYS A 51 11.10 -0.03 -8.28
N PHE A 52 10.05 -0.31 -7.53
CA PHE A 52 8.85 -0.96 -8.04
C PHE A 52 8.23 -0.17 -9.18
N LEU A 53 7.99 1.13 -8.98
CA LEU A 53 7.40 1.98 -10.02
C LEU A 53 8.30 2.08 -11.25
N SER A 54 9.62 2.21 -11.08
CA SER A 54 10.55 2.22 -12.22
C SER A 54 10.50 0.92 -13.04
N GLN A 55 10.38 -0.23 -12.38
CA GLN A 55 10.27 -1.52 -13.07
C GLN A 55 8.89 -1.73 -13.70
N LEU A 56 7.84 -1.22 -13.07
CA LEU A 56 6.50 -1.20 -13.64
C LEU A 56 6.49 -0.38 -14.94
N ASP A 57 7.10 0.80 -14.93
CA ASP A 57 7.21 1.67 -16.10
C ASP A 57 7.99 0.99 -17.24
N GLU A 58 9.11 0.34 -16.91
CA GLU A 58 9.97 -0.38 -17.85
C GLU A 58 9.26 -1.57 -18.51
N CYS A 59 8.42 -2.31 -17.77
CA CYS A 59 7.70 -3.47 -18.31
C CYS A 59 6.32 -3.13 -18.91
N SER A 60 5.80 -1.92 -18.68
CA SER A 60 4.44 -1.52 -19.06
C SER A 60 4.11 -1.76 -20.54
N ASP A 61 5.00 -1.42 -21.47
CA ASP A 61 4.73 -1.61 -22.89
C ASP A 61 4.62 -3.11 -23.27
N GLN A 62 5.36 -3.97 -22.58
CA GLN A 62 5.28 -5.42 -22.76
C GLN A 62 3.98 -5.97 -22.16
N LEU A 63 3.58 -5.46 -20.99
CA LEU A 63 2.31 -5.81 -20.36
C LEU A 63 1.12 -5.44 -21.25
N VAL A 64 1.13 -4.25 -21.86
CA VAL A 64 0.09 -3.82 -22.81
C VAL A 64 -0.05 -4.81 -23.97
N LYS A 65 1.07 -5.27 -24.54
CA LYS A 65 1.05 -6.29 -25.62
C LYS A 65 0.41 -7.62 -25.17
N VAL A 66 0.60 -8.01 -23.91
CA VAL A 66 -0.05 -9.21 -23.35
C VAL A 66 -1.55 -8.96 -23.12
N PHE A 67 -1.90 -7.79 -22.57
CA PHE A 67 -3.27 -7.41 -22.24
C PHE A 67 -4.19 -7.36 -23.46
N ILE A 68 -3.73 -6.77 -24.57
CA ILE A 68 -4.56 -6.61 -25.78
C ILE A 68 -4.99 -7.96 -26.40
N ASN A 69 -4.24 -9.03 -26.13
CA ASN A 69 -4.56 -10.38 -26.62
C ASN A 69 -5.65 -11.07 -25.78
N LYS A 70 -6.06 -10.49 -24.64
CA LYS A 70 -7.14 -11.06 -23.81
C LYS A 70 -8.49 -10.92 -24.53
N GLY A 71 -9.19 -12.05 -24.68
CA GLY A 71 -10.54 -12.12 -25.22
C GLY A 71 -11.64 -11.98 -24.16
N GLY A 72 -12.90 -12.16 -24.57
CA GLY A 72 -14.05 -12.22 -23.66
C GLY A 72 -14.39 -10.92 -22.95
N VAL A 73 -15.04 -11.02 -21.79
CA VAL A 73 -15.47 -9.87 -20.97
C VAL A 73 -14.25 -9.12 -20.41
N ALA A 74 -13.30 -9.83 -19.80
CA ALA A 74 -12.07 -9.25 -19.28
C ALA A 74 -11.28 -8.49 -20.36
N GLY A 75 -11.22 -9.02 -21.59
CA GLY A 75 -10.60 -8.32 -22.71
C GLY A 75 -11.28 -7.01 -23.09
N LYS A 76 -12.62 -6.93 -22.97
CA LYS A 76 -13.37 -5.68 -23.22
C LYS A 76 -13.06 -4.63 -22.15
N GLU A 77 -13.01 -5.04 -20.89
CA GLU A 77 -12.66 -4.16 -19.76
C GLU A 77 -11.23 -3.63 -19.89
N ILE A 78 -10.28 -4.51 -20.18
CA ILE A 78 -8.87 -4.15 -20.44
C ILE A 78 -8.77 -3.11 -21.56
N ARG A 79 -9.46 -3.32 -22.69
CA ARG A 79 -9.45 -2.34 -23.81
C ARG A 79 -10.04 -0.99 -23.41
N SER A 80 -11.08 -0.99 -22.57
CA SER A 80 -11.65 0.26 -22.06
C SER A 80 -10.66 1.02 -21.18
N THR A 81 -9.93 0.32 -20.31
CA THR A 81 -8.89 0.90 -19.46
C THR A 81 -7.71 1.43 -20.28
N ILE A 82 -7.23 0.69 -21.27
CA ILE A 82 -6.17 1.15 -22.19
C ILE A 82 -6.61 2.41 -22.94
N ALA A 83 -7.86 2.48 -23.39
CA ALA A 83 -8.35 3.70 -24.05
C ALA A 83 -8.35 4.93 -23.13
N VAL A 84 -8.51 4.76 -21.81
CA VAL A 84 -8.34 5.87 -20.84
C VAL A 84 -6.87 6.26 -20.73
N MET A 85 -5.98 5.27 -20.63
CA MET A 85 -4.53 5.48 -20.60
C MET A 85 -4.04 6.25 -21.83
N ASP A 86 -4.48 5.89 -23.05
CA ASP A 86 -4.06 6.54 -24.29
C ASP A 86 -4.53 8.00 -24.45
N ARG A 87 -5.40 8.49 -23.56
CA ARG A 87 -5.88 9.89 -23.55
C ARG A 87 -5.08 10.78 -22.60
N SER A 88 -4.10 10.24 -21.88
CA SER A 88 -3.35 10.95 -20.84
C SER A 88 -1.87 10.63 -20.92
N ASP A 89 -1.04 11.67 -21.00
CA ASP A 89 0.42 11.54 -20.91
C ASP A 89 0.94 11.49 -19.45
N ASP A 90 0.04 11.56 -18.46
CA ASP A 90 0.38 11.45 -17.03
C ASP A 90 0.84 10.03 -16.66
N ILE A 91 2.06 9.93 -16.12
CA ILE A 91 2.67 8.66 -15.72
C ILE A 91 1.89 7.97 -14.59
N GLU A 92 1.26 8.70 -13.69
CA GLU A 92 0.49 8.11 -12.60
C GLU A 92 -0.82 7.50 -13.14
N VAL A 93 -1.44 8.15 -14.12
CA VAL A 93 -2.60 7.57 -14.85
C VAL A 93 -2.21 6.30 -15.58
N ARG A 94 -1.04 6.28 -16.24
CA ARG A 94 -0.50 5.08 -16.89
C ARG A 94 -0.30 3.94 -15.89
N ARG A 95 0.39 4.20 -14.76
CA ARG A 95 0.63 3.19 -13.72
C ARG A 95 -0.66 2.62 -13.15
N GLU A 96 -1.64 3.49 -12.85
CA GLU A 96 -2.95 3.08 -12.38
C GLU A 96 -3.66 2.16 -13.39
N CYS A 97 -3.67 2.54 -14.68
CA CYS A 97 -4.28 1.75 -15.74
C CYS A 97 -3.61 0.38 -15.90
N ILE A 98 -2.27 0.32 -15.85
CA ILE A 98 -1.52 -0.94 -15.94
C ILE A 98 -1.87 -1.87 -14.77
N LEU A 99 -1.91 -1.34 -13.54
CA LEU A 99 -2.28 -2.14 -12.36
C LEU A 99 -3.72 -2.66 -12.43
N LYS A 100 -4.67 -1.84 -12.89
CA LYS A 100 -6.06 -2.25 -13.14
C LYS A 100 -6.14 -3.37 -14.16
N CYS A 101 -5.48 -3.21 -15.32
CA CYS A 101 -5.42 -4.23 -16.35
C CYS A 101 -4.80 -5.54 -15.85
N LEU A 102 -3.75 -5.46 -15.02
CA LEU A 102 -3.11 -6.63 -14.42
C LEU A 102 -4.09 -7.43 -13.55
N CYS A 103 -4.83 -6.77 -12.66
CA CYS A 103 -5.85 -7.41 -11.82
C CYS A 103 -6.92 -8.10 -12.68
N THR A 104 -7.49 -7.38 -13.66
CA THR A 104 -8.48 -7.93 -14.60
C THR A 104 -7.93 -9.11 -15.39
N TYR A 105 -6.67 -9.05 -15.83
CA TYR A 105 -6.03 -10.10 -16.62
C TYR A 105 -5.86 -11.41 -15.84
N LEU A 106 -5.49 -11.30 -14.55
CA LEU A 106 -5.31 -12.43 -13.63
C LEU A 106 -6.64 -12.95 -13.05
N HIS A 107 -7.78 -12.34 -13.41
CA HIS A 107 -9.08 -12.60 -12.80
C HIS A 107 -9.09 -12.38 -11.28
N GLU A 108 -8.22 -11.49 -10.80
CA GLU A 108 -8.14 -11.09 -9.42
C GLU A 108 -9.02 -9.86 -9.20
N ASP A 109 -9.84 -9.93 -8.16
CA ASP A 109 -10.58 -8.76 -7.71
C ASP A 109 -9.63 -7.87 -6.91
N SER A 110 -9.40 -6.65 -7.40
CA SER A 110 -8.49 -5.70 -6.76
C SER A 110 -8.87 -5.37 -5.31
N GLY A 111 -10.17 -5.33 -4.99
CA GLY A 111 -10.66 -5.09 -3.64
C GLY A 111 -10.39 -6.26 -2.70
N LYS A 112 -10.58 -7.49 -3.20
CA LYS A 112 -10.27 -8.73 -2.48
C LYS A 112 -8.77 -8.91 -2.29
N LEU A 113 -7.95 -8.67 -3.32
CA LEU A 113 -6.50 -8.78 -3.24
C LEU A 113 -5.93 -7.81 -2.19
N VAL A 114 -6.34 -6.54 -2.25
CA VAL A 114 -5.95 -5.54 -1.26
C VAL A 114 -6.51 -5.90 0.12
N GLY A 115 -7.75 -6.38 0.18
CA GLY A 115 -8.39 -6.83 1.42
C GLY A 115 -7.70 -8.02 2.07
N GLU A 116 -7.25 -9.02 1.31
CA GLU A 116 -6.50 -10.18 1.79
C GLU A 116 -5.10 -9.77 2.27
N TYR A 117 -4.43 -8.83 1.59
CA TYR A 117 -3.17 -8.27 2.07
C TYR A 117 -3.36 -7.54 3.42
N LEU A 118 -4.40 -6.72 3.54
CA LEU A 118 -4.74 -6.02 4.77
C LEU A 118 -5.26 -6.97 5.86
N SER A 119 -5.87 -8.09 5.52
CA SER A 119 -6.39 -9.07 6.48
C SER A 119 -5.35 -10.12 6.88
N SER A 120 -4.28 -10.27 6.09
CA SER A 120 -3.08 -11.06 6.42
C SER A 120 -2.24 -10.40 7.53
N ASP A 121 -2.82 -9.42 8.23
CA ASP A 121 -2.29 -8.74 9.38
C ASP A 121 -1.70 -9.72 10.39
N ILE A 122 -0.37 -9.82 10.38
CA ILE A 122 0.54 -9.71 11.53
C ILE A 122 0.43 -10.80 12.61
N ALA A 123 -0.74 -11.35 12.93
CA ALA A 123 -0.98 -12.39 13.92
C ALA A 123 -0.25 -13.68 13.57
N GLU A 124 -0.27 -14.12 12.31
CA GLU A 124 0.45 -15.32 11.89
C GLU A 124 1.98 -15.10 11.87
N ALA A 125 2.42 -13.91 11.44
CA ALA A 125 3.84 -13.54 11.45
C ALA A 125 4.39 -13.37 12.89
N LYS A 126 3.64 -12.73 13.81
CA LYS A 126 3.97 -12.61 15.23
C LYS A 126 3.98 -13.96 15.93
N LYS A 127 3.03 -14.84 15.61
CA LYS A 127 2.98 -16.21 16.16
C LYS A 127 4.24 -16.99 15.82
N LYS A 128 4.70 -16.94 14.55
CA LYS A 128 5.93 -17.63 14.12
C LYS A 128 7.20 -17.06 14.74
N ILE A 129 7.24 -15.75 15.05
CA ILE A 129 8.37 -15.11 15.73
C ILE A 129 8.38 -15.43 17.23
N ALA A 130 7.22 -15.53 17.89
CA ALA A 130 7.13 -15.85 19.32
C ALA A 130 7.38 -17.33 19.64
N GLU A 131 7.29 -18.21 18.64
CA GLU A 131 7.57 -19.65 18.74
C GLU A 131 9.05 -20.01 18.45
N THR A 132 9.93 -19.02 18.25
CA THR A 132 11.39 -19.19 18.04
C THR A 132 12.17 -18.62 19.21
#